data_AF-A0A2V6BHP5-F1
#
_entry.id   AF-A0A2V6BHP5-F1
#
_cell.length_a   1.000
_cell.length_b   1.000
_cell.length_c   1.000
_cell.angle_alpha   90.00
_cell.angle_beta   90.00
_cell.angle_gamma   90.00
#
_symmetry.space_group_name_H-M   'P 1'
#
loop_
_entity.id
_entity.type
_entity.pdbx_description
1 polymer ?
#
loop_
_entity_poly.entity_id
_entity_poly.type
_entity_poly.pdbx_seq_one_letter_code
_entity_poly.pdbx_strand_id
1 'polypeptide(L)'
;KVSSFYTRIKEPVLTKVRFEFGGGIRTSKLYPSQLPDLFKGDQLVVTGRYTGSGEVEAKLTGMANGREQTFNYKVKFNDSSNDYVARLWATRRVGFLLDEIRIHGETNELRDEATDLARRFGIVTPYTAYLIVEDEDRRRVPMTERSMQSMSADSAARAGVAKAWDGFKEKKDGDDAVANARSQNAFKFADQSAASIYAGAAESLRGFALTAPAARAESDRLTQYTQQSKFVNGRAFFQNGKQWVDAKAQNATRRERIQFNSEAYFDLLKKHPEAAPWMALGQNVLLSLDDTVYEITD
;
A
#
# COMPACT_ATOMS: atom_id res chain seq x y z
N LYS A 1 -8.81 -27.76 -15.00
CA LYS A 1 -7.78 -26.84 -14.46
C LYS A 1 -6.51 -26.82 -15.32
N VAL A 2 -5.95 -27.96 -15.76
CA VAL A 2 -4.78 -27.98 -16.66
C VAL A 2 -5.14 -27.61 -18.11
N SER A 3 -6.28 -28.06 -18.67
CA SER A 3 -6.65 -27.71 -20.05
C SER A 3 -7.02 -26.23 -20.24
N SER A 4 -7.69 -25.60 -19.27
CA SER A 4 -8.00 -24.16 -19.31
C SER A 4 -6.75 -23.28 -19.25
N PHE A 5 -5.72 -23.73 -18.51
CA PHE A 5 -4.39 -23.09 -18.52
C PHE A 5 -3.70 -23.30 -19.88
N TYR A 6 -3.74 -24.51 -20.43
CA TYR A 6 -3.16 -24.84 -21.73
C TYR A 6 -3.82 -24.08 -22.90
N THR A 7 -5.14 -23.89 -22.86
CA THR A 7 -5.87 -23.08 -23.85
C THR A 7 -5.52 -21.60 -23.75
N ARG A 8 -5.36 -21.06 -22.53
CA ARG A 8 -4.91 -19.68 -22.32
C ARG A 8 -3.50 -19.47 -22.89
N ILE A 9 -2.51 -20.27 -22.53
CA ILE A 9 -1.12 -20.07 -22.99
C ILE A 9 -0.90 -20.38 -24.48
N LYS A 10 -1.82 -21.10 -25.13
CA LYS A 10 -1.71 -21.48 -26.55
C LYS A 10 -2.10 -20.37 -27.51
N GLU A 11 -2.84 -19.36 -27.04
CA GLU A 11 -3.37 -18.29 -27.89
C GLU A 11 -2.86 -16.92 -27.41
N PRO A 12 -1.56 -16.60 -27.63
CA PRO A 12 -1.07 -15.24 -27.43
C PRO A 12 -1.75 -14.31 -28.43
N VAL A 13 -2.52 -13.35 -27.92
CA VAL A 13 -3.26 -12.37 -28.72
C VAL A 13 -2.36 -11.19 -29.07
N LEU A 14 -1.50 -10.76 -28.14
CA LEU A 14 -0.57 -9.67 -28.35
C LEU A 14 0.69 -9.86 -27.49
N THR A 15 1.87 -9.95 -28.10
CA THR A 15 3.15 -10.09 -27.39
C THR A 15 4.01 -8.84 -27.54
N LYS A 16 5.07 -8.72 -26.72
CA LYS A 16 5.97 -7.55 -26.73
C LYS A 16 5.21 -6.22 -26.57
N VAL A 17 4.25 -6.24 -25.65
CA VAL A 17 3.34 -5.12 -25.42
C VAL A 17 4.13 -3.88 -25.00
N ARG A 18 3.87 -2.75 -25.65
CA ARG A 18 4.41 -1.43 -25.31
C ARG A 18 3.30 -0.40 -25.29
N PHE A 19 3.43 0.57 -24.40
CA PHE A 19 2.45 1.62 -24.23
C PHE A 19 3.15 2.98 -24.18
N GLU A 20 2.69 3.92 -24.99
CA GLU A 20 3.24 5.27 -25.12
C GLU A 20 2.12 6.32 -25.05
N PHE A 21 2.41 7.47 -24.47
CA PHE A 21 1.50 8.61 -24.43
C PHE A 21 2.10 9.78 -25.20
N GLY A 22 1.31 10.39 -26.09
CA GLY A 22 1.68 11.62 -26.80
C GLY A 22 1.50 12.88 -25.95
N GLY A 23 1.63 14.04 -26.60
CA GLY A 23 1.20 15.32 -26.03
C GLY A 23 1.95 15.81 -24.79
N GLY A 24 3.19 15.33 -24.57
CA GLY A 24 4.03 15.79 -23.44
C GLY A 24 3.71 15.14 -22.09
N ILE A 25 2.82 14.14 -22.04
CA ILE A 25 2.57 13.34 -20.85
C ILE A 25 3.81 12.49 -20.54
N ARG A 26 4.35 12.62 -19.33
CA ARG A 26 5.49 11.82 -18.86
C ARG A 26 5.02 10.86 -17.79
N THR A 27 5.25 9.57 -18.00
CA THR A 27 4.93 8.53 -17.03
C THR A 27 6.17 8.03 -16.30
N SER A 28 5.97 7.58 -15.06
CA SER A 28 7.03 7.02 -14.23
C SER A 28 6.45 6.02 -13.23
N LYS A 29 7.30 5.14 -12.70
CA LYS A 29 6.90 4.10 -11.71
C LYS A 29 5.68 3.31 -12.19
N LEU A 30 5.73 2.84 -13.44
CA LEU A 30 4.71 2.02 -14.07
C LEU A 30 4.81 0.57 -13.59
N TYR A 31 3.65 -0.03 -13.33
CA TYR A 31 3.51 -1.39 -12.82
C TYR A 31 2.45 -2.18 -13.58
N PRO A 32 2.74 -3.43 -14.02
CA PRO A 32 4.02 -4.13 -13.83
C PRO A 32 5.19 -3.45 -14.59
N SER A 33 6.41 -3.57 -14.06
CA SER A 33 7.60 -2.90 -14.62
C SER A 33 7.98 -3.43 -16.01
N GLN A 34 7.67 -4.70 -16.26
CA GLN A 34 7.69 -5.32 -17.58
C GLN A 34 6.26 -5.71 -17.94
N LEU A 35 5.78 -5.24 -19.08
CA LEU A 35 4.44 -5.57 -19.55
C LEU A 35 4.43 -7.03 -20.02
N PRO A 36 3.54 -7.88 -19.48
CA PRO A 36 3.44 -9.27 -19.90
C PRO A 36 2.82 -9.38 -21.29
N ASP A 37 3.02 -10.54 -21.92
CA ASP A 37 2.26 -10.92 -23.10
C ASP A 37 0.78 -11.13 -22.73
N LEU A 38 -0.11 -10.76 -23.65
CA LEU A 38 -1.56 -10.87 -23.49
C LEU A 38 -2.07 -12.12 -24.18
N PHE A 39 -2.69 -13.01 -23.40
CA PHE A 39 -3.37 -14.19 -23.92
C PHE A 39 -4.88 -13.98 -23.96
N LYS A 40 -5.58 -14.82 -24.72
CA LYS A 40 -7.03 -14.76 -24.81
C LYS A 40 -7.69 -14.92 -23.44
N GLY A 41 -8.51 -13.93 -23.09
CA GLY A 41 -9.22 -13.87 -21.81
C GLY A 41 -8.41 -13.27 -20.66
N ASP A 42 -7.14 -12.89 -20.89
CA ASP A 42 -6.36 -12.15 -19.90
C ASP A 42 -6.74 -10.65 -19.93
N GLN A 43 -6.55 -10.00 -18.78
CA GLN A 43 -6.65 -8.55 -18.62
C GLN A 43 -5.32 -8.03 -18.08
N LEU A 44 -4.76 -7.00 -18.73
CA LEU A 44 -3.59 -6.27 -18.23
C LEU A 44 -4.04 -4.95 -17.62
N VAL A 45 -3.83 -4.81 -16.31
CA VAL A 45 -4.00 -3.54 -15.59
C VAL A 45 -2.62 -2.93 -15.39
N VAL A 46 -2.43 -1.70 -15.87
CA VAL A 46 -1.19 -0.93 -15.67
C VAL A 46 -1.48 0.29 -14.80
N THR A 47 -0.66 0.51 -13.78
CA THR A 47 -0.75 1.68 -12.89
C THR A 47 0.58 2.41 -12.84
N GLY A 48 0.57 3.74 -12.79
CA GLY A 48 1.79 4.53 -12.63
C GLY A 48 1.51 5.95 -12.23
N ARG A 49 2.58 6.74 -12.13
CA ARG A 49 2.50 8.19 -11.94
C ARG A 49 2.65 8.89 -13.29
N TYR A 50 2.02 10.04 -13.44
CA TYR A 50 2.19 10.89 -14.61
C TYR A 50 2.40 12.35 -14.22
N THR A 51 2.96 13.13 -15.14
CA THR A 51 2.94 14.59 -15.13
C THR A 51 2.45 15.09 -16.49
N GLY A 52 1.83 16.28 -16.49
CA GLY A 52 1.13 16.85 -17.63
C GLY A 52 -0.39 16.65 -17.55
N SER A 53 -1.12 17.33 -18.43
CA SER A 53 -2.58 17.33 -18.47
C SER A 53 -3.08 17.55 -19.90
N GLY A 54 -4.37 17.29 -20.13
CA GLY A 54 -5.02 17.47 -21.43
C GLY A 54 -5.45 16.15 -22.07
N GLU A 55 -6.07 16.29 -23.24
CA GLU A 55 -6.44 15.14 -24.08
C GLU A 55 -5.26 14.79 -24.97
N VAL A 56 -4.82 13.53 -24.92
CA VAL A 56 -3.68 13.03 -25.70
C VAL A 56 -4.02 11.71 -26.37
N GLU A 57 -3.30 11.41 -27.44
CA GLU A 57 -3.30 10.09 -28.05
C GLU A 57 -2.39 9.14 -27.24
N ALA A 58 -2.94 8.00 -26.86
CA ALA A 58 -2.24 6.87 -26.29
C ALA A 58 -2.07 5.78 -27.36
N LYS A 59 -0.86 5.26 -27.48
CA LYS A 59 -0.50 4.24 -28.47
C LYS A 59 -0.10 2.95 -27.75
N LEU A 60 -0.85 1.89 -28.01
CA LEU A 60 -0.54 0.53 -27.61
C LEU A 60 0.02 -0.21 -28.83
N THR A 61 1.23 -0.76 -28.70
CA THR A 61 1.83 -1.61 -29.74
C THR A 61 2.15 -3.01 -29.22
N GLY A 62 2.22 -3.96 -30.13
CA GLY A 62 2.65 -5.32 -29.86
C GLY A 62 2.62 -6.17 -31.11
N MET A 63 2.99 -7.44 -30.98
CA MET A 63 3.03 -8.40 -32.09
C MET A 63 1.83 -9.34 -32.01
N ALA A 64 1.05 -9.41 -33.08
CA ALA A 64 -0.02 -10.39 -33.26
C ALA A 64 0.25 -11.19 -34.54
N ASN A 65 0.30 -12.53 -34.45
CA ASN A 65 0.58 -13.42 -35.58
C ASN A 65 1.83 -13.01 -36.40
N GLY A 66 2.90 -12.59 -35.71
CA GLY A 66 4.17 -12.19 -36.34
C GLY A 66 4.17 -10.80 -37.00
N ARG A 67 3.08 -10.03 -36.89
CA ARG A 67 2.98 -8.66 -37.41
C ARG A 67 2.82 -7.67 -36.27
N GLU A 68 3.46 -6.52 -36.38
CA GLU A 68 3.21 -5.42 -35.45
C GLU A 68 1.77 -4.91 -35.63
N GLN A 69 1.09 -4.71 -34.52
CA GLN A 69 -0.23 -4.08 -34.45
C GLN A 69 -0.11 -2.82 -33.60
N THR A 70 -0.83 -1.79 -34.01
CA THR A 70 -0.91 -0.51 -33.29
C THR A 70 -2.37 -0.20 -33.03
N PHE A 71 -2.68 0.12 -31.77
CA PHE A 71 -3.98 0.58 -31.34
C PHE A 71 -3.84 1.98 -30.76
N ASN A 72 -4.61 2.92 -31.28
CA ASN A 72 -4.61 4.31 -30.83
C ASN A 72 -5.89 4.60 -30.04
N TYR A 73 -5.73 5.26 -28.91
CA TYR A 73 -6.81 5.64 -28.01
C TYR A 73 -6.70 7.12 -27.67
N LYS A 74 -7.83 7.81 -27.56
CA LYS A 74 -7.86 9.15 -26.98
C LYS A 74 -8.07 9.03 -25.48
N VAL A 75 -7.17 9.60 -24.69
CA VAL A 75 -7.23 9.59 -23.22
C VAL A 75 -7.09 11.00 -22.67
N LYS A 76 -7.81 11.28 -21.59
CA LYS A 76 -7.79 12.59 -20.93
C LYS A 76 -7.10 12.49 -19.58
N PHE A 77 -6.02 13.26 -19.42
CA PHE A 77 -5.36 13.48 -18.15
C PHE A 77 -5.89 14.77 -17.53
N ASN A 78 -6.45 14.65 -16.33
CA ASN A 78 -6.98 15.77 -15.56
C ASN A 78 -6.54 15.62 -14.10
N ASP A 79 -6.84 16.62 -13.28
CA ASP A 79 -6.52 16.60 -11.85
C ASP A 79 -7.61 15.90 -11.02
N SER A 80 -8.39 14.99 -11.62
CA SER A 80 -9.38 14.24 -10.84
C SER A 80 -8.67 13.26 -9.90
N SER A 81 -9.05 13.27 -8.62
CA SER A 81 -8.54 12.31 -7.66
C SER A 81 -9.36 11.03 -7.72
N ASN A 82 -8.66 9.90 -7.83
CA ASN A 82 -9.23 8.58 -7.58
C ASN A 82 -8.37 7.84 -6.56
N ASP A 83 -8.81 7.87 -5.32
CA ASP A 83 -8.09 7.31 -4.18
C ASP A 83 -7.87 5.79 -4.31
N TYR A 84 -8.79 5.09 -4.98
CA TYR A 84 -8.64 3.67 -5.25
C TYR A 84 -7.45 3.40 -6.18
N VAL A 85 -7.32 4.16 -7.27
CA VAL A 85 -6.19 4.04 -8.21
C VAL A 85 -4.88 4.38 -7.52
N ALA A 86 -4.86 5.44 -6.71
CA ALA A 86 -3.68 5.83 -5.94
C ALA A 86 -3.23 4.73 -4.96
N ARG A 87 -4.18 4.12 -4.23
CA ARG A 87 -3.89 3.03 -3.29
C ARG A 87 -3.44 1.75 -4.01
N LEU A 88 -4.04 1.42 -5.15
CA LEU A 88 -3.62 0.28 -5.97
C LEU A 88 -2.19 0.45 -6.48
N TRP A 89 -1.87 1.63 -7.02
CA TRP A 89 -0.50 1.97 -7.42
C TRP A 89 0.48 1.85 -6.26
N ALA A 90 0.14 2.42 -5.09
CA ALA A 90 0.99 2.36 -3.91
C ALA A 90 1.23 0.91 -3.44
N THR A 91 0.20 0.06 -3.50
CA THR A 91 0.29 -1.37 -3.16
C THR A 91 1.31 -2.08 -4.06
N ARG A 92 1.24 -1.87 -5.38
CA ARG A 92 2.19 -2.44 -6.34
C ARG A 92 3.61 -1.86 -6.18
N ARG A 93 3.73 -0.56 -5.93
CA ARG A 93 5.02 0.11 -5.67
C ARG A 93 5.69 -0.42 -4.40
N VAL A 94 4.94 -0.61 -3.32
CA VAL A 94 5.48 -1.23 -2.09
C VAL A 94 5.96 -2.65 -2.37
N GLY A 95 5.18 -3.46 -3.08
CA GLY A 95 5.62 -4.80 -3.51
C GLY A 95 6.92 -4.78 -4.32
N PHE A 96 7.03 -3.84 -5.28
CA PHE A 96 8.26 -3.66 -6.03
C PHE A 96 9.45 -3.26 -5.14
N LEU A 97 9.27 -2.27 -4.26
CA LEU A 97 10.34 -1.78 -3.38
C LEU A 97 10.84 -2.86 -2.42
N LEU A 98 9.92 -3.65 -1.86
CA LEU A 98 10.28 -4.77 -0.99
C LEU A 98 11.05 -5.86 -1.76
N ASP A 99 10.66 -6.14 -3.01
CA ASP A 99 11.37 -7.08 -3.88
C ASP A 99 12.79 -6.58 -4.20
N GLU A 100 12.96 -5.28 -4.52
CA GLU A 100 14.27 -4.66 -4.74
C GLU A 100 15.15 -4.77 -3.49
N ILE A 101 14.61 -4.49 -2.29
CA ILE A 101 15.33 -4.65 -1.02
C ILE A 101 15.80 -6.10 -0.85
N ARG A 102 14.97 -7.08 -1.21
CA ARG A 102 15.29 -8.50 -1.06
C ARG A 102 16.33 -8.99 -2.08
N ILE A 103 16.32 -8.46 -3.30
CA ILE A 103 17.21 -8.89 -4.39
C ILE A 103 18.56 -8.15 -4.33
N HIS A 104 18.52 -6.84 -4.10
CA HIS A 104 19.67 -5.93 -4.24
C HIS A 104 20.18 -5.38 -2.91
N GLY A 105 19.45 -5.58 -1.82
CA GLY A 105 19.79 -5.08 -0.49
C GLY A 105 19.03 -3.80 -0.12
N GLU A 106 19.01 -3.51 1.18
CA GLU A 106 18.35 -2.35 1.73
C GLU A 106 19.18 -1.07 1.51
N THR A 107 18.57 -0.03 0.94
CA THR A 107 19.11 1.33 0.93
C THR A 107 18.16 2.28 1.65
N ASN A 108 18.66 3.45 2.07
CA ASN A 108 17.83 4.46 2.73
C ASN A 108 16.68 4.89 1.82
N GLU A 109 16.92 5.05 0.51
CA GLU A 109 15.91 5.50 -0.45
C GLU A 109 14.79 4.47 -0.62
N LEU A 110 15.14 3.19 -0.78
CA LEU A 110 14.16 2.11 -0.90
C LEU A 110 13.34 1.96 0.38
N ARG A 111 14.02 1.99 1.53
CA ARG A 111 13.38 1.89 2.84
C ARG A 111 12.42 3.05 3.06
N ASP A 112 12.90 4.28 2.92
CA ASP A 112 12.13 5.48 3.23
C ASP A 112 10.92 5.63 2.30
N GLU A 113 11.05 5.30 1.00
CA GLU A 113 9.89 5.29 0.09
C GLU A 113 8.88 4.18 0.44
N ALA A 114 9.35 2.98 0.78
CA ALA A 114 8.47 1.88 1.17
C ALA A 114 7.70 2.24 2.45
N THR A 115 8.38 2.81 3.44
CA THR A 115 7.77 3.28 4.70
C THR A 115 6.73 4.36 4.47
N ASP A 116 7.05 5.40 3.69
CA ASP A 116 6.13 6.51 3.44
C ASP A 116 4.85 6.02 2.75
N LEU A 117 4.99 5.23 1.68
CA LEU A 117 3.85 4.67 0.97
C LEU A 117 3.03 3.74 1.85
N ALA A 118 3.69 2.87 2.63
CA ALA A 118 3.01 1.94 3.51
C ALA A 118 2.17 2.64 4.58
N ARG A 119 2.75 3.66 5.23
CA ARG A 119 2.08 4.48 6.23
C ARG A 119 0.93 5.27 5.61
N ARG A 120 1.20 6.00 4.51
CA ARG A 120 0.23 6.89 3.86
C ARG A 120 -0.99 6.15 3.30
N PHE A 121 -0.80 4.95 2.75
CA PHE A 121 -1.86 4.18 2.10
C PHE A 121 -2.38 2.99 2.92
N GLY A 122 -1.90 2.84 4.16
CA GLY A 122 -2.33 1.76 5.06
C GLY A 122 -2.06 0.39 4.47
N ILE A 123 -0.83 0.18 3.98
CA ILE A 123 -0.34 -1.10 3.46
C ILE A 123 0.46 -1.75 4.59
N VAL A 124 -0.25 -2.49 5.44
CA VAL A 124 0.33 -3.03 6.67
C VAL A 124 0.58 -4.53 6.57
N THR A 125 1.86 -4.89 6.70
CA THR A 125 2.38 -6.26 6.85
C THR A 125 3.38 -6.26 8.00
N PRO A 126 3.86 -7.42 8.49
CA PRO A 126 4.99 -7.44 9.42
C PRO A 126 6.21 -6.67 8.90
N TYR A 127 6.48 -6.71 7.59
CA TYR A 127 7.61 -6.00 6.97
C TYR A 127 7.41 -4.49 7.03
N THR A 128 6.27 -3.99 6.57
CA THR A 128 6.03 -2.54 6.57
C THR A 128 5.76 -2.00 7.97
N ALA A 129 5.22 -2.82 8.89
CA ALA A 129 5.09 -2.48 10.29
C ALA A 129 6.46 -2.29 10.97
N TYR A 130 7.44 -3.17 10.69
CA TYR A 130 8.83 -2.98 11.11
C TYR A 130 9.37 -1.64 10.57
N LEU A 131 9.24 -1.42 9.26
CA LEU A 131 9.73 -0.20 8.61
C LEU A 131 9.11 1.09 9.18
N ILE A 132 7.81 1.08 9.50
CA ILE A 132 7.10 2.22 10.11
C ILE A 132 7.63 2.50 11.52
N VAL A 133 7.76 1.46 12.36
CA VAL A 133 8.21 1.64 13.76
C VAL A 133 9.66 2.11 13.82
N GLU A 134 10.55 1.53 13.01
CA GLU A 134 11.97 1.93 12.98
C GLU A 134 12.14 3.35 12.46
N ASP A 135 11.36 3.76 11.45
CA ASP A 135 11.37 5.14 10.96
C ASP A 135 10.86 6.13 12.01
N GLU A 136 9.76 5.81 12.70
CA GLU A 136 9.20 6.65 13.77
C GLU A 136 10.15 6.76 14.98
N ASP A 137 10.89 5.69 15.30
CA ASP A 137 11.98 5.71 16.28
C ASP A 137 13.12 6.63 15.85
N ARG A 138 13.61 6.46 14.61
CA ARG A 138 14.69 7.27 14.04
C ARG A 138 14.35 8.75 14.00
N ARG A 139 13.11 9.09 13.63
CA ARG A 139 12.58 10.47 13.62
C ARG A 139 12.21 10.99 15.01
N ARG A 140 12.30 10.15 16.05
CA ARG A 140 11.92 10.47 17.44
C ARG A 140 10.47 10.97 17.55
N VAL A 141 9.56 10.33 16.83
CA VAL A 141 8.13 10.65 16.91
C VAL A 141 7.62 10.33 18.32
N PRO A 142 6.96 11.29 19.00
CA PRO A 142 6.37 11.07 20.32
C PRO A 142 5.44 9.86 20.32
N MET A 143 5.44 9.07 21.39
CA MET A 143 4.64 7.83 21.47
C MET A 143 3.15 8.04 21.18
N THR A 144 2.60 9.18 21.60
CA THR A 144 1.20 9.58 21.38
C THR A 144 0.87 9.93 19.93
N GLU A 145 1.86 10.05 19.06
CA GLU A 145 1.71 10.42 17.64
C GLU A 145 2.11 9.30 16.69
N ARG A 146 2.54 8.16 17.24
CA ARG A 146 2.98 7.01 16.43
C ARG A 146 1.81 6.34 15.74
N SER A 147 2.04 5.89 14.51
CA SER A 147 1.02 5.18 13.73
C SER A 147 0.64 3.87 14.44
N MET A 148 1.64 3.14 14.95
CA MET A 148 1.44 1.84 15.59
C MET A 148 1.86 1.90 17.06
N GLN A 149 1.19 2.74 17.85
CA GLN A 149 1.58 3.00 19.24
C GLN A 149 1.60 1.72 20.09
N SER A 150 0.52 0.92 20.02
CA SER A 150 0.41 -0.32 20.79
C SER A 150 1.46 -1.36 20.39
N MET A 151 1.85 -1.42 19.11
CA MET A 151 2.95 -2.29 18.67
C MET A 151 4.31 -1.73 19.10
N SER A 152 4.51 -0.41 19.01
CA SER A 152 5.74 0.27 19.42
C SER A 152 6.06 0.07 20.90
N ALA A 153 5.02 -0.03 21.75
CA ALA A 153 5.15 -0.29 23.18
C ALA A 153 5.31 -1.78 23.53
N ASP A 154 5.01 -2.69 22.60
CA ASP A 154 5.11 -4.13 22.80
C ASP A 154 6.47 -4.65 22.31
N SER A 155 7.40 -4.86 23.25
CA SER A 155 8.76 -5.33 22.96
C SER A 155 8.80 -6.68 22.24
N ALA A 156 7.86 -7.59 22.53
CA ALA A 156 7.80 -8.89 21.87
C ALA A 156 7.27 -8.75 20.44
N ALA A 157 6.26 -7.92 20.21
CA ALA A 157 5.80 -7.62 18.86
C ALA A 157 6.89 -6.97 18.00
N ARG A 158 7.67 -6.04 18.59
CA ARG A 158 8.83 -5.43 17.95
C ARG A 158 9.89 -6.46 17.56
N ALA A 159 10.24 -7.35 18.47
CA ALA A 159 11.16 -8.44 18.19
C ALA A 159 10.65 -9.36 17.06
N GLY A 160 9.34 -9.63 17.05
CA GLY A 160 8.70 -10.44 16.02
C GLY A 160 8.75 -9.82 14.63
N VAL A 161 8.40 -8.54 14.49
CA VAL A 161 8.49 -7.86 13.18
C VAL A 161 9.93 -7.67 12.72
N ALA A 162 10.89 -7.46 13.64
CA ALA A 162 12.32 -7.43 13.32
C ALA A 162 12.80 -8.78 12.77
N LYS A 163 12.46 -9.89 13.45
CA LYS A 163 12.76 -11.23 12.97
C LYS A 163 12.09 -11.53 11.63
N ALA A 164 10.84 -11.10 11.43
CA ALA A 164 10.15 -11.24 10.16
C ALA A 164 10.84 -10.45 9.03
N TRP A 165 11.35 -9.25 9.33
CA TRP A 165 12.12 -8.42 8.40
C TRP A 165 13.47 -9.06 8.03
N ASP A 166 14.20 -9.58 9.00
CA ASP A 166 15.47 -10.27 8.75
C ASP A 166 15.26 -11.55 7.93
N GLY A 167 14.26 -12.36 8.30
CA GLY A 167 13.85 -13.52 7.52
C GLY A 167 13.43 -13.17 6.09
N PHE A 168 12.73 -12.04 5.91
CA PHE A 168 12.35 -11.54 4.59
C PHE A 168 13.55 -11.24 3.68
N LYS A 169 14.56 -10.54 4.21
CA LYS A 169 15.77 -10.16 3.46
C LYS A 169 16.68 -11.36 3.21
N GLU A 170 16.88 -12.21 4.21
CA GLU A 170 17.97 -13.19 4.22
C GLU A 170 17.56 -14.56 3.67
N LYS A 171 16.30 -14.99 3.87
CA LYS A 171 15.85 -16.33 3.47
C LYS A 171 15.59 -16.42 1.97
N LYS A 172 16.35 -17.31 1.32
CA LYS A 172 16.26 -17.61 -0.12
C LYS A 172 15.66 -19.00 -0.44
N ASP A 173 15.52 -19.86 0.56
CA ASP A 173 14.94 -21.20 0.46
C ASP A 173 14.01 -21.54 1.64
N GLY A 174 13.36 -22.70 1.57
CA GLY A 174 12.43 -23.19 2.58
C GLY A 174 11.06 -22.50 2.58
N ASP A 175 10.23 -22.88 3.56
CA ASP A 175 8.85 -22.43 3.66
C ASP A 175 8.73 -20.90 3.84
N ASP A 176 9.66 -20.30 4.59
CA ASP A 176 9.75 -18.84 4.75
C ASP A 176 9.97 -18.13 3.42
N ALA A 177 10.93 -18.59 2.61
CA ALA A 177 11.21 -17.96 1.32
C ALA A 177 10.02 -18.10 0.35
N VAL A 178 9.29 -19.22 0.40
CA VAL A 178 8.06 -19.43 -0.38
C VAL A 178 6.95 -18.49 0.09
N ALA A 179 6.73 -18.39 1.40
CA ALA A 179 5.75 -17.48 1.99
C ALA A 179 6.05 -16.01 1.66
N ASN A 180 7.30 -15.60 1.78
CA ASN A 180 7.78 -14.27 1.41
C ASN A 180 7.53 -14.00 -0.08
N ALA A 181 7.82 -14.96 -0.97
CA ALA A 181 7.56 -14.82 -2.41
C ALA A 181 6.06 -14.68 -2.72
N ARG A 182 5.18 -15.44 -2.04
CA ARG A 182 3.73 -15.32 -2.19
C ARG A 182 3.21 -13.97 -1.71
N SER A 183 3.71 -13.48 -0.57
CA SER A 183 3.41 -12.15 -0.07
C SER A 183 3.80 -11.06 -1.06
N GLN A 184 5.00 -11.13 -1.64
CA GLN A 184 5.45 -10.18 -2.67
C GLN A 184 4.63 -10.24 -3.94
N ASN A 185 4.25 -11.44 -4.40
CA ASN A 185 3.40 -11.59 -5.57
C ASN A 185 2.00 -10.98 -5.36
N ALA A 186 1.42 -11.12 -4.16
CA ALA A 186 0.15 -10.48 -3.83
C ALA A 186 0.22 -8.95 -4.01
N PHE A 187 1.35 -8.32 -3.68
CA PHE A 187 1.53 -6.88 -3.88
C PHE A 187 1.86 -6.49 -5.32
N LYS A 188 2.88 -7.11 -5.92
CA LYS A 188 3.37 -6.76 -7.26
C LYS A 188 2.29 -6.91 -8.34
N PHE A 189 1.41 -7.89 -8.17
CA PHE A 189 0.33 -8.20 -9.10
C PHE A 189 -1.05 -7.89 -8.52
N ALA A 190 -1.14 -6.98 -7.55
CA ALA A 190 -2.42 -6.61 -6.93
C ALA A 190 -3.43 -6.12 -7.99
N ASP A 191 -4.61 -6.72 -8.09
CA ASP A 191 -5.72 -6.19 -8.90
C ASP A 191 -6.70 -5.37 -8.06
N GLN A 192 -6.78 -5.70 -6.77
CA GLN A 192 -7.55 -4.96 -5.76
C GLN A 192 -6.67 -4.73 -4.54
N SER A 193 -6.53 -3.47 -4.14
CA SER A 193 -5.58 -3.08 -3.07
C SER A 193 -5.91 -3.77 -1.74
N ALA A 194 -7.13 -3.63 -1.22
CA ALA A 194 -7.49 -4.16 0.11
C ALA A 194 -7.32 -5.70 0.23
N ALA A 195 -7.83 -6.45 -0.75
CA ALA A 195 -7.71 -7.90 -0.77
C ALA A 195 -6.25 -8.37 -0.88
N SER A 196 -5.45 -7.68 -1.71
CA SER A 196 -4.03 -7.98 -1.89
C SER A 196 -3.21 -7.67 -0.64
N ILE A 197 -3.54 -6.59 0.09
CA ILE A 197 -2.91 -6.25 1.37
C ILE A 197 -3.19 -7.32 2.41
N TYR A 198 -4.44 -7.73 2.54
CA TYR A 198 -4.82 -8.80 3.46
C TYR A 198 -4.11 -10.12 3.11
N ALA A 199 -4.13 -10.53 1.84
CA ALA A 199 -3.47 -11.75 1.38
C ALA A 199 -1.95 -11.69 1.59
N GLY A 200 -1.32 -10.57 1.24
CA GLY A 200 0.12 -10.35 1.41
C GLY A 200 0.54 -10.40 2.89
N ALA A 201 -0.23 -9.77 3.77
CA ALA A 201 0.00 -9.85 5.21
C ALA A 201 -0.16 -11.29 5.74
N ALA A 202 -1.22 -11.99 5.35
CA ALA A 202 -1.46 -13.37 5.76
C ALA A 202 -0.35 -14.33 5.30
N GLU A 203 0.16 -14.18 4.06
CA GLU A 203 1.30 -14.97 3.57
C GLU A 203 2.58 -14.66 4.35
N SER A 204 2.89 -13.40 4.63
CA SER A 204 4.09 -13.03 5.39
C SER A 204 4.09 -13.59 6.82
N LEU A 205 2.92 -13.63 7.46
CA LEU A 205 2.72 -14.21 8.79
C LEU A 205 2.77 -15.73 8.79
N ARG A 206 2.41 -16.37 7.66
CA ARG A 206 2.46 -17.83 7.52
C ARG A 206 3.89 -18.35 7.59
N GLY A 207 4.83 -17.74 6.86
CA GLY A 207 6.24 -18.12 6.95
C GLY A 207 6.72 -18.03 8.41
N PHE A 208 6.53 -16.85 9.00
CA PHE A 208 6.88 -16.60 10.41
C PHE A 208 6.36 -17.68 11.38
N ALA A 209 5.08 -18.05 11.28
CA ALA A 209 4.43 -19.02 12.16
C ALA A 209 4.94 -20.47 11.99
N LEU A 210 5.55 -20.83 10.85
CA LEU A 210 6.06 -22.18 10.59
C LEU A 210 7.38 -22.47 11.32
N THR A 211 8.01 -21.46 11.94
CA THR A 211 9.35 -21.60 12.53
C THR A 211 9.37 -22.15 13.96
N ALA A 212 8.28 -22.06 14.74
CA ALA A 212 8.17 -22.64 16.10
C ALA A 212 6.73 -22.51 16.69
N PRO A 213 6.33 -23.32 17.71
CA PRO A 213 5.04 -23.16 18.40
C PRO A 213 4.85 -21.79 19.08
N ALA A 214 5.92 -21.23 19.67
CA ALA A 214 5.90 -19.86 20.21
C ALA A 214 5.64 -18.81 19.11
N ALA A 215 6.04 -19.11 17.86
CA ALA A 215 5.79 -18.24 16.71
C ALA A 215 4.30 -18.19 16.33
N ARG A 216 3.45 -19.12 16.81
CA ARG A 216 2.00 -19.06 16.55
C ARG A 216 1.31 -17.97 17.35
N ALA A 217 1.52 -17.93 18.67
CA ALA A 217 0.96 -16.89 19.53
C ALA A 217 1.49 -15.50 19.14
N GLU A 218 2.76 -15.44 18.72
CA GLU A 218 3.37 -14.23 18.18
C GLU A 218 2.76 -13.83 16.82
N SER A 219 2.54 -14.78 15.91
CA SER A 219 1.85 -14.54 14.63
C SER A 219 0.41 -14.04 14.82
N ASP A 220 -0.34 -14.61 15.78
CA ASP A 220 -1.70 -14.17 16.10
C ASP A 220 -1.68 -12.73 16.67
N ARG A 221 -0.70 -12.41 17.51
CA ARG A 221 -0.46 -11.04 18.01
C ARG A 221 -0.14 -10.06 16.88
N LEU A 222 0.78 -10.41 15.97
CA LEU A 222 1.12 -9.58 14.81
C LEU A 222 -0.05 -9.43 13.84
N THR A 223 -0.89 -10.46 13.71
CA THR A 223 -2.14 -10.38 12.94
C THR A 223 -3.05 -9.29 13.49
N GLN A 224 -3.18 -9.20 14.81
CA GLN A 224 -4.00 -8.15 15.44
C GLN A 224 -3.46 -6.75 15.11
N TYR A 225 -2.15 -6.53 15.20
CA TYR A 225 -1.55 -5.22 14.88
C TYR A 225 -1.67 -4.85 13.40
N THR A 226 -1.46 -5.81 12.49
CA THR A 226 -1.57 -5.53 11.05
C THR A 226 -2.99 -5.18 10.61
N GLN A 227 -4.01 -5.60 11.37
CA GLN A 227 -5.42 -5.27 11.16
C GLN A 227 -5.88 -3.97 11.83
N GLN A 228 -5.05 -3.34 12.69
CA GLN A 228 -5.36 -2.07 13.35
C GLN A 228 -5.15 -0.85 12.43
N SER A 229 -5.53 -0.98 11.16
CA SER A 229 -5.54 0.14 10.21
C SER A 229 -6.76 0.10 9.31
N LYS A 230 -7.23 1.28 8.92
CA LYS A 230 -8.31 1.47 7.95
C LYS A 230 -7.89 2.47 6.90
N PHE A 231 -8.36 2.28 5.67
CA PHE A 231 -8.21 3.26 4.62
C PHE A 231 -9.59 3.78 4.25
N VAL A 232 -9.85 5.05 4.52
CA VAL A 232 -11.16 5.68 4.35
C VAL A 232 -10.98 6.97 3.60
N ASN A 233 -11.72 7.13 2.50
CA ASN A 233 -11.76 8.35 1.69
C ASN A 233 -10.34 8.92 1.43
N GLY A 234 -9.45 8.08 0.91
CA GLY A 234 -8.09 8.51 0.50
C GLY A 234 -7.03 8.56 1.58
N ARG A 235 -7.36 8.22 2.83
CA ARG A 235 -6.42 8.34 3.96
C ARG A 235 -6.34 7.07 4.78
N ALA A 236 -5.14 6.78 5.26
CA ALA A 236 -4.90 5.72 6.23
C ALA A 236 -5.09 6.24 7.65
N PHE A 237 -5.80 5.47 8.47
CA PHE A 237 -5.98 5.70 9.89
C PHE A 237 -5.52 4.46 10.65
N PHE A 238 -4.81 4.66 11.74
CA PHE A 238 -4.32 3.59 12.59
C PHE A 238 -5.03 3.63 13.95
N GLN A 239 -5.38 2.46 14.47
CA GLN A 239 -6.09 2.35 15.72
C GLN A 239 -5.12 2.25 16.89
N ASN A 240 -5.12 3.27 17.74
CA ASN A 240 -4.33 3.33 18.97
C ASN A 240 -5.29 3.31 20.17
N GLY A 241 -5.55 2.11 20.71
CA GLY A 241 -6.57 1.90 21.73
C GLY A 241 -7.96 2.27 21.22
N LYS A 242 -8.56 3.32 21.81
CA LYS A 242 -9.88 3.85 21.39
C LYS A 242 -9.78 4.93 20.30
N GLN A 243 -8.60 5.50 20.06
CA GLN A 243 -8.40 6.62 19.15
C GLN A 243 -7.99 6.13 17.76
N TRP A 244 -8.59 6.72 16.72
CA TRP A 244 -8.11 6.59 15.35
C TRP A 244 -7.18 7.75 15.02
N VAL A 245 -5.97 7.45 14.54
CA VAL A 245 -4.96 8.44 14.21
C VAL A 245 -4.77 8.51 12.70
N ASP A 246 -5.00 9.68 12.10
CA ASP A 246 -4.68 9.94 10.69
C ASP A 246 -3.17 9.80 10.48
N ALA A 247 -2.74 9.05 9.46
CA ALA A 247 -1.34 8.93 9.06
C ALA A 247 -0.65 10.29 8.83
N LYS A 248 -1.42 11.33 8.51
CA LYS A 248 -0.96 12.71 8.32
C LYS A 248 -0.91 13.55 9.59
N ALA A 249 -1.45 13.07 10.72
CA ALA A 249 -1.44 13.82 11.98
C ALA A 249 -0.03 13.98 12.58
N GLN A 250 0.93 13.18 12.12
CA GLN A 250 2.34 13.35 12.45
C GLN A 250 2.84 14.67 11.87
N ASN A 251 3.49 15.49 12.70
CA ASN A 251 4.16 16.76 12.34
C ASN A 251 3.29 18.03 12.31
N ALA A 252 2.05 18.01 12.78
CA ALA A 252 1.27 19.25 12.87
C ALA A 252 1.72 20.15 14.02
N THR A 253 1.86 21.45 13.72
CA THR A 253 2.27 22.48 14.69
C THR A 253 1.10 23.05 15.49
N ARG A 254 -0.10 23.05 14.92
CA ARG A 254 -1.33 23.53 15.57
C ARG A 254 -2.22 22.36 15.97
N ARG A 255 -2.78 22.44 17.18
CA ARG A 255 -3.73 21.45 17.71
C ARG A 255 -4.94 22.10 18.31
N GLU A 256 -6.11 21.51 18.04
CA GLU A 256 -7.38 21.95 18.58
C GLU A 256 -8.18 20.76 19.09
N ARG A 257 -8.77 20.90 20.27
CA ARG A 257 -9.63 19.87 20.87
C ARG A 257 -11.08 20.19 20.57
N ILE A 258 -11.81 19.19 20.11
CA ILE A 258 -13.23 19.31 19.79
C ILE A 258 -13.97 18.16 20.46
N GLN A 259 -15.02 18.49 21.21
CA GLN A 259 -15.88 17.46 21.79
C GLN A 259 -16.75 16.84 20.69
N PHE A 260 -16.85 15.51 20.68
CA PHE A 260 -17.69 14.74 19.77
C PHE A 260 -19.16 15.16 19.91
N ASN A 261 -19.88 15.28 18.79
CA ASN A 261 -21.27 15.76 18.73
C ASN A 261 -21.53 17.17 19.33
N SER A 262 -20.49 17.98 19.58
CA SER A 262 -20.66 19.39 19.96
C SER A 262 -21.00 20.27 18.75
N GLU A 263 -21.39 21.53 19.00
CA GLU A 263 -21.58 22.52 17.94
C GLU A 263 -20.30 22.70 17.10
N ALA A 264 -19.13 22.78 17.75
CA ALA A 264 -17.82 22.89 17.08
C ALA A 264 -17.51 21.67 16.18
N TYR A 265 -17.95 20.47 16.56
CA TYR A 265 -17.82 19.26 15.72
C TYR A 265 -18.62 19.40 14.42
N PHE A 266 -19.87 19.86 14.51
CA PHE A 266 -20.72 20.06 13.33
C PHE A 266 -20.26 21.25 12.49
N ASP A 267 -19.73 22.31 13.09
CA ASP A 267 -19.16 23.44 12.37
C ASP A 267 -17.90 23.04 11.60
N LEU A 268 -17.05 22.18 12.17
CA LEU A 268 -15.92 21.60 11.46
C LEU A 268 -16.37 20.81 10.23
N LEU A 269 -17.43 20.01 10.34
CA LEU A 269 -17.99 19.25 9.21
C LEU A 269 -18.66 20.12 8.14
N LYS A 270 -19.28 21.24 8.53
CA LYS A 270 -19.80 22.23 7.56
C LYS A 270 -18.66 22.86 6.77
N LYS A 271 -17.54 23.15 7.43
CA LYS A 271 -16.35 23.75 6.81
C LYS A 271 -15.58 22.74 5.95
N HIS A 272 -15.49 21.49 6.40
CA HIS A 272 -14.78 20.39 5.74
C HIS A 272 -15.69 19.17 5.53
N PRO A 273 -16.64 19.21 4.57
CA PRO A 273 -17.56 18.10 4.32
C PRO A 273 -16.86 16.78 3.98
N GLU A 274 -15.67 16.85 3.36
CA GLU A 274 -14.82 15.71 3.03
C GLU A 274 -14.30 14.94 4.25
N ALA A 275 -14.33 15.57 5.44
CA ALA A 275 -13.91 14.98 6.70
C ALA A 275 -14.95 14.05 7.33
N ALA A 276 -16.21 14.09 6.88
CA ALA A 276 -17.29 13.30 7.48
C ALA A 276 -16.97 11.79 7.56
N PRO A 277 -16.45 11.12 6.50
CA PRO A 277 -16.09 9.71 6.59
C PRO A 277 -14.96 9.42 7.58
N TRP A 278 -14.04 10.37 7.76
CA TRP A 278 -12.90 10.24 8.67
C TRP A 278 -13.34 10.40 10.13
N MET A 279 -14.16 11.42 10.42
CA MET A 279 -14.69 11.68 11.76
C MET A 279 -15.69 10.61 12.20
N ALA A 280 -16.36 9.93 11.26
CA ALA A 280 -17.25 8.80 11.53
C ALA A 280 -16.53 7.50 11.94
N LEU A 281 -15.19 7.46 11.96
CA LEU A 281 -14.43 6.27 12.38
C LEU A 281 -14.64 5.90 13.85
N GLY A 282 -14.98 6.87 14.70
CA GLY A 282 -15.27 6.68 16.12
C GLY A 282 -15.45 8.01 16.86
N GLN A 283 -15.63 7.93 18.17
CA GLN A 283 -15.77 9.11 19.04
C GLN A 283 -14.43 9.76 19.38
N ASN A 284 -13.33 9.04 19.17
CA ASN A 284 -11.98 9.50 19.43
C ASN A 284 -11.17 9.45 18.13
N VAL A 285 -10.87 10.61 17.55
CA VAL A 285 -10.17 10.71 16.25
C VAL A 285 -9.15 11.85 16.30
N LEU A 286 -7.91 11.55 15.94
CA LEU A 286 -6.86 12.55 15.70
C LEU A 286 -6.76 12.78 14.19
N LEU A 287 -7.30 13.91 13.73
CA LEU A 287 -7.50 14.20 12.31
C LEU A 287 -6.68 15.42 11.87
N SER A 288 -5.91 15.29 10.80
CA SER A 288 -5.21 16.43 10.19
C SER A 288 -6.07 17.07 9.10
N LEU A 289 -6.38 18.35 9.22
CA LEU A 289 -7.02 19.16 8.20
C LEU A 289 -6.25 20.48 8.05
N ASP A 290 -5.94 20.85 6.81
CA ASP A 290 -5.05 21.97 6.52
C ASP A 290 -3.74 21.84 7.31
N ASP A 291 -3.37 22.87 8.09
CA ASP A 291 -2.19 22.87 8.97
C ASP A 291 -2.55 22.59 10.45
N THR A 292 -3.75 22.08 10.74
CA THR A 292 -4.25 21.83 12.10
C THR A 292 -4.53 20.35 12.32
N VAL A 293 -4.15 19.84 13.50
CA VAL A 293 -4.61 18.55 13.99
C VAL A 293 -5.74 18.75 14.99
N TYR A 294 -6.89 18.19 14.65
CA TYR A 294 -8.08 18.17 15.48
C TYR A 294 -8.08 16.88 16.32
N GLU A 295 -8.07 17.05 17.63
CA GLU A 295 -8.24 15.98 18.62
C GLU A 295 -9.73 15.92 19.00
N ILE A 296 -10.46 15.02 18.34
CA ILE A 296 -11.87 14.76 18.61
C ILE A 296 -11.94 13.74 19.76
N THR A 297 -12.65 14.09 20.83
CA THR A 297 -12.82 13.25 22.03
C THR A 297 -14.27 13.31 22.52
N ASP A 298 -14.71 12.29 23.25
CA ASP A 298 -16.03 12.25 23.90
C ASP A 298 -16.23 13.33 25.00
#